data_AF-A0A936M8I3-F1
#
_entry.id   AF-A0A936M8I3-F1
#
_cell.length_a   1.000
_cell.length_b   1.000
_cell.length_c   1.000
_cell.angle_alpha   90.00
_cell.angle_beta   90.00
_cell.angle_gamma   90.00
#
_symmetry.space_group_name_H-M   'P 1'
#
loop_
_entity.id
_entity.type
_entity.pdbx_description
1 polymer ?
#
loop_
_entity_poly.entity_id
_entity_poly.type
_entity_poly.pdbx_seq_one_letter_code
_entity_poly.pdbx_strand_id
1 'polypeptide(L)'
;MKKSILYPILAICLVSFGIKAQAPQKFSYQAVIRNGSNALIANATVGVKISLLQSSPAGAVVYAERHTPTTNANGLATFEIGAGSRISGTMAGIDWGNGSYYIKTEVDPTGGTSYSVTGTSQLLSVPFALYAAS
;
A
#
# COMPACT_ATOMS: atom_id res chain seq x y z
N MET A 1 -18.19 -23.82 -46.35
CA MET A 1 -18.76 -23.00 -45.25
C MET A 1 -18.28 -23.37 -43.83
N LYS A 2 -17.70 -24.56 -43.57
CA LYS A 2 -17.20 -24.91 -42.21
C LYS A 2 -15.82 -24.31 -41.86
N LYS A 3 -14.95 -24.05 -42.84
CA LYS A 3 -13.59 -23.51 -42.61
C LYS A 3 -13.56 -22.01 -42.28
N SER A 4 -14.55 -21.22 -42.72
CA SER A 4 -14.61 -19.77 -42.46
C SER A 4 -14.94 -19.42 -41.01
N ILE A 5 -15.52 -20.36 -40.25
CA ILE A 5 -15.83 -20.20 -38.81
C ILE A 5 -14.62 -20.59 -37.94
N LEU A 6 -13.66 -21.36 -38.45
CA LEU A 6 -12.52 -21.85 -37.68
C LEU A 6 -11.47 -20.76 -37.40
N TYR A 7 -11.24 -19.86 -38.36
CA TYR A 7 -10.29 -18.75 -38.25
C TYR A 7 -10.62 -17.73 -37.14
N PRO A 8 -11.87 -17.24 -37.00
CA PRO A 8 -12.21 -16.31 -35.90
C PRO A 8 -12.15 -16.98 -34.52
N ILE A 9 -12.48 -18.28 -34.41
CA ILE A 9 -12.37 -19.02 -33.15
C ILE A 9 -10.89 -19.15 -32.72
N LEU A 10 -10.01 -19.48 -33.66
CA LEU A 10 -8.58 -19.57 -33.39
C LEU A 10 -7.98 -18.21 -32.99
N ALA A 11 -8.42 -17.12 -33.63
CA ALA A 11 -8.01 -15.76 -33.27
C ALA A 11 -8.47 -15.37 -31.85
N ILE A 12 -9.70 -15.73 -31.45
CA ILE A 12 -10.20 -15.49 -30.09
C ILE A 12 -9.40 -16.29 -29.05
N CYS A 13 -9.08 -17.56 -29.33
CA CYS A 13 -8.24 -18.38 -28.46
C CYS A 13 -6.83 -17.78 -28.26
N LEU A 14 -6.20 -17.26 -29.32
CA LEU A 14 -4.86 -16.66 -29.24
C LEU A 14 -4.83 -15.36 -28.42
N VAL A 15 -5.89 -14.54 -28.50
CA VAL A 15 -6.02 -13.30 -27.71
C VAL A 15 -6.25 -13.60 -26.22
N SER A 16 -6.83 -14.76 -25.89
CA SER A 16 -7.15 -15.16 -24.51
C SER A 16 -5.91 -15.41 -23.63
N PHE A 17 -4.75 -15.73 -24.22
CA PHE A 17 -3.51 -16.02 -23.46
C PHE A 17 -2.74 -14.75 -23.01
N GLY A 18 -3.12 -13.57 -23.51
CA GLY A 18 -2.42 -12.31 -23.23
C GLY A 18 -2.93 -11.51 -22.02
N ILE A 19 -4.12 -11.84 -21.49
CA ILE A 19 -4.75 -11.07 -20.42
C ILE A 19 -4.21 -11.47 -19.05
N LYS A 20 -3.45 -10.57 -18.41
CA LYS A 20 -2.98 -10.72 -17.03
C LYS A 20 -3.95 -10.01 -16.08
N ALA A 21 -4.72 -10.75 -15.31
CA ALA A 21 -5.59 -10.19 -14.25
C ALA A 21 -4.81 -10.02 -12.93
N GLN A 22 -3.82 -9.14 -12.93
CA GLN A 22 -3.02 -8.90 -11.71
C GLN A 22 -3.88 -8.15 -10.70
N ALA A 23 -3.95 -8.67 -9.47
CA ALA A 23 -4.58 -7.94 -8.40
C ALA A 23 -3.84 -6.63 -8.11
N PRO A 24 -4.54 -5.58 -7.66
CA PRO A 24 -3.90 -4.32 -7.30
C PRO A 24 -2.77 -4.55 -6.27
N GLN A 25 -1.60 -3.97 -6.52
CA GLN A 25 -0.46 -4.06 -5.60
C GLN A 25 -0.55 -3.04 -4.46
N LYS A 26 -1.74 -2.90 -3.88
CA LYS A 26 -2.07 -1.90 -2.87
C LYS A 26 -3.24 -2.34 -1.99
N PHE A 27 -3.37 -1.73 -0.81
CA PHE A 27 -4.47 -1.98 0.11
C PHE A 27 -4.85 -0.72 0.90
N SER A 28 -6.10 -0.62 1.33
CA SER A 28 -6.60 0.55 2.08
C SER A 28 -5.98 0.65 3.48
N TYR A 29 -5.70 1.88 3.91
CA TYR A 29 -5.19 2.19 5.24
C TYR A 29 -5.86 3.45 5.79
N GLN A 30 -6.12 3.44 7.09
CA GLN A 30 -6.73 4.55 7.80
C GLN A 30 -6.03 4.76 9.13
N ALA A 31 -5.79 6.02 9.48
CA ALA A 31 -5.18 6.40 10.75
C ALA A 31 -5.78 7.70 11.28
N VAL A 32 -5.99 7.76 12.60
CA VAL A 32 -6.36 8.99 13.29
C VAL A 32 -5.08 9.69 13.73
N ILE A 33 -4.87 10.92 13.24
CA ILE A 33 -3.64 11.67 13.47
C ILE A 33 -3.82 12.62 14.66
N ARG A 34 -2.88 12.52 15.60
CA ARG A 34 -2.81 13.36 16.80
C ARG A 34 -1.42 13.97 16.94
N ASN A 35 -1.33 15.17 17.52
CA ASN A 35 -0.05 15.81 17.84
C ASN A 35 0.51 15.36 19.20
N GLY A 36 1.68 15.91 19.59
CA GLY A 36 2.33 15.61 20.86
C GLY A 36 1.52 15.96 22.12
N SER A 37 0.52 16.83 22.01
CA SER A 37 -0.44 17.15 23.08
C SER A 37 -1.71 16.29 23.03
N ASN A 38 -1.71 15.22 22.24
CA ASN A 38 -2.84 14.32 22.01
C ASN A 38 -4.07 14.97 21.32
N ALA A 39 -3.93 16.19 20.79
CA ALA A 39 -5.00 16.87 20.06
C ALA A 39 -5.09 16.36 18.63
N LEU A 40 -6.32 16.27 18.09
CA LEU A 40 -6.58 15.85 16.72
C LEU A 40 -5.98 16.86 15.73
N ILE A 41 -5.27 16.37 14.71
CA ILE A 41 -4.90 17.15 13.53
C ILE A 41 -6.04 17.02 12.53
N ALA A 42 -7.05 17.88 12.63
CA ALA A 42 -8.26 17.83 11.82
C ALA A 42 -8.22 18.82 10.63
N ASN A 43 -8.83 18.43 9.51
CA ASN A 43 -8.97 19.26 8.31
C ASN A 43 -7.65 19.85 7.80
N ALA A 44 -6.55 19.10 7.93
CA ALA A 44 -5.20 19.58 7.59
C ALA A 44 -4.49 18.58 6.67
N THR A 45 -3.70 19.11 5.74
CA THR A 45 -2.78 18.31 4.93
C THR A 45 -1.59 17.91 5.79
N VAL A 46 -1.31 16.62 5.86
CA VAL A 46 -0.22 16.05 6.65
C VAL A 46 0.73 15.27 5.76
N GLY A 47 2.02 15.26 6.09
CA GLY A 47 2.99 14.43 5.40
C GLY A 47 3.04 13.07 6.08
N VAL A 48 2.84 11.98 5.34
CA VAL A 48 2.85 10.63 5.90
C VAL A 48 3.89 9.80 5.18
N LYS A 49 4.76 9.12 5.92
CA LYS A 49 5.64 8.09 5.39
C LYS A 49 5.21 6.74 5.94
N ILE A 50 5.04 5.79 5.03
CA ILE A 50 4.77 4.40 5.34
C ILE A 50 6.03 3.61 5.06
N SER A 51 6.40 2.74 5.99
CA SER A 51 7.44 1.73 5.79
C SER A 51 6.89 0.35 6.19
N LEU A 52 7.07 -0.64 5.33
CA LEU A 52 6.82 -2.04 5.64
C LEU A 52 8.10 -2.65 6.20
N LEU A 53 8.03 -3.15 7.42
CA LEU A 53 9.13 -3.78 8.14
C LEU A 53 8.91 -5.29 8.18
N GLN A 54 9.98 -6.06 7.99
CA GLN A 54 9.93 -7.53 8.03
C GLN A 54 10.39 -8.07 9.39
N SER A 55 9.76 -9.16 9.83
CA SER A 55 10.06 -9.98 11.02
C SER A 55 9.84 -9.31 12.38
N SER A 56 10.04 -8.00 12.53
CA SER A 56 9.81 -7.29 13.80
C SER A 56 9.41 -5.81 13.62
N PRO A 57 8.88 -5.14 14.66
CA PRO A 57 8.58 -3.71 14.64
C PRO A 57 9.79 -2.78 14.43
N ALA A 58 11.00 -3.32 14.54
CA ALA A 58 12.27 -2.62 14.30
C ALA A 58 13.10 -3.32 13.21
N GLY A 59 12.46 -4.17 12.40
CA GLY A 59 13.11 -4.97 11.38
C GLY A 59 13.54 -4.16 10.15
N ALA A 60 14.06 -4.86 9.15
CA ALA A 60 14.49 -4.24 7.90
C ALA A 60 13.28 -3.67 7.13
N VAL A 61 13.46 -2.48 6.56
CA VAL A 61 12.47 -1.85 5.67
C VAL A 61 12.54 -2.54 4.30
N VAL A 62 11.49 -3.25 3.92
CA VAL A 62 11.38 -3.93 2.61
C VAL A 62 10.69 -3.06 1.56
N TYR A 63 9.89 -2.08 1.99
CA TYR A 63 9.21 -1.12 1.13
C TYR A 63 8.93 0.17 1.89
N ALA A 64 9.05 1.32 1.22
CA ALA A 64 8.65 2.60 1.80
C ALA A 64 8.08 3.55 0.74
N GLU A 65 7.12 4.37 1.16
CA GLU A 65 6.46 5.37 0.32
C GLU A 65 6.02 6.58 1.15
N ARG A 66 5.66 7.66 0.44
CA ARG A 66 5.16 8.90 1.01
C ARG A 66 3.77 9.24 0.48
N HIS A 67 2.93 9.77 1.35
CA HIS A 67 1.61 10.30 1.08
C HIS A 67 1.48 11.72 1.64
N THR A 68 0.53 12.49 1.10
CA THR A 68 0.16 13.82 1.60
C THR A 68 -1.37 13.94 1.74
N PRO A 69 -2.03 13.11 2.58
CA PRO A 69 -3.48 13.13 2.71
C PRO A 69 -3.95 14.37 3.49
N THR A 70 -5.20 14.77 3.27
CA THR A 70 -5.91 15.72 4.13
C THR A 70 -6.76 14.95 5.13
N THR A 71 -6.60 15.24 6.42
CA THR A 71 -7.42 14.63 7.47
C THR A 71 -8.84 15.21 7.47
N ASN A 72 -9.84 14.44 7.92
CA ASN A 72 -11.19 14.96 8.14
C ASN A 72 -11.35 15.64 9.52
N ALA A 73 -12.57 16.05 9.86
CA ALA A 73 -12.90 16.69 11.14
C ALA A 73 -12.55 15.84 12.40
N ASN A 74 -12.44 14.52 12.24
CA ASN A 74 -12.06 13.60 13.30
C ASN A 74 -10.56 13.26 13.29
N GLY A 75 -9.75 13.99 12.51
CA GLY A 75 -8.32 13.72 12.33
C GLY A 75 -8.03 12.43 11.56
N LEU A 76 -9.02 11.83 10.89
CA LEU A 76 -8.86 10.60 10.12
C LEU A 76 -8.22 10.91 8.76
N ALA A 77 -7.10 10.26 8.48
CA ALA A 77 -6.51 10.17 7.15
C ALA A 77 -6.85 8.81 6.53
N THR A 78 -7.25 8.83 5.25
CA THR A 78 -7.58 7.63 4.46
C THR A 78 -6.77 7.65 3.17
N PHE A 79 -6.03 6.58 2.89
CA PHE A 79 -5.23 6.41 1.67
C PHE A 79 -4.97 4.93 1.40
N GLU A 80 -4.34 4.60 0.27
CA GLU A 80 -3.98 3.22 -0.08
C GLU A 80 -2.47 3.05 0.01
N ILE A 81 -2.02 2.08 0.82
CA ILE A 81 -0.60 1.70 0.86
C ILE A 81 -0.26 1.02 -0.46
N GLY A 82 0.78 1.48 -1.15
CA GLY A 82 1.16 1.06 -2.51
C GLY A 82 0.74 2.04 -3.61
N ALA A 83 0.02 3.12 -3.27
CA ALA A 83 -0.38 4.17 -4.20
C ALA A 83 0.38 5.51 -4.00
N GLY A 84 1.31 5.57 -3.04
CA GLY A 84 2.06 6.77 -2.71
C GLY A 84 3.28 6.99 -3.60
N SER A 85 4.02 8.05 -3.29
CA SER A 85 5.33 8.31 -3.89
C SER A 85 6.36 7.36 -3.28
N ARG A 86 6.76 6.35 -4.03
CA ARG A 86 7.74 5.33 -3.62
C ARG A 86 9.08 5.99 -3.21
N ILE A 87 9.58 5.60 -2.05
CA ILE A 87 10.92 5.94 -1.53
C ILE A 87 11.89 4.79 -1.80
N SER A 88 11.51 3.55 -1.48
CA SER A 88 12.36 2.36 -1.65
C SER A 88 11.53 1.07 -1.81
N GLY A 89 12.17 0.01 -2.32
CA GLY A 89 11.54 -1.30 -2.56
C GLY A 89 10.47 -1.26 -3.65
N THR A 90 9.72 -2.36 -3.80
CA THR A 90 8.51 -2.44 -4.62
C THR A 90 7.51 -3.36 -3.93
N MET A 91 6.21 -3.08 -4.03
CA MET A 91 5.16 -3.95 -3.46
C MET A 91 5.19 -5.35 -4.07
N ALA A 92 5.52 -5.45 -5.36
CA ALA A 92 5.72 -6.71 -6.09
C ALA A 92 6.91 -7.54 -5.57
N GLY A 93 7.93 -6.89 -5.00
CA GLY A 93 9.16 -7.54 -4.57
C GLY A 93 9.14 -8.03 -3.13
N ILE A 94 8.01 -7.85 -2.42
CA ILE A 94 7.86 -8.31 -1.04
C ILE A 94 7.44 -9.78 -1.08
N ASP A 95 8.22 -10.65 -0.44
CA ASP A 95 7.88 -12.05 -0.22
C ASP A 95 6.90 -12.18 0.95
N TRP A 96 5.61 -11.98 0.68
CA TRP A 96 4.57 -11.93 1.70
C TRP A 96 4.40 -13.24 2.49
N GLY A 97 5.01 -14.36 2.07
CA GLY A 97 5.03 -15.61 2.81
C GLY A 97 6.21 -15.78 3.76
N ASN A 98 7.23 -14.94 3.65
CA ASN A 98 8.44 -15.03 4.46
C ASN A 98 8.38 -14.20 5.75
N GLY A 99 7.43 -14.57 6.61
CA GLY A 99 7.36 -14.08 7.99
C GLY A 99 6.31 -12.99 8.24
N SER A 100 6.46 -12.33 9.39
CA SER A 100 5.55 -11.26 9.82
C SER A 100 5.94 -9.91 9.23
N TYR A 101 4.93 -9.07 8.98
CA TYR A 101 5.12 -7.71 8.47
C TYR A 101 4.52 -6.68 9.41
N TYR A 102 5.12 -5.49 9.45
CA TYR A 102 4.67 -4.37 10.28
C TYR A 102 4.59 -3.10 9.44
N ILE A 103 3.54 -2.31 9.67
CA ILE A 103 3.40 -0.96 9.11
C ILE A 103 3.98 0.01 10.13
N LYS A 104 5.07 0.67 9.76
CA LYS A 104 5.56 1.86 10.45
C LYS A 104 5.00 3.10 9.75
N THR A 105 4.27 3.91 10.49
CA THR A 105 3.67 5.17 10.04
C THR A 105 4.38 6.31 10.74
N GLU A 106 4.94 7.22 9.95
CA GLU A 106 5.65 8.41 10.40
C GLU A 106 4.93 9.64 9.83
N VAL A 107 4.62 10.64 10.65
CA VAL A 107 3.76 11.77 10.27
C VAL A 107 4.41 13.11 10.60
N ASP A 108 4.40 14.01 9.62
CA ASP A 108 4.67 15.43 9.73
C ASP A 108 3.32 16.18 9.73
N PRO A 109 2.88 16.71 10.89
CA PRO A 109 1.61 17.42 11.00
C PRO A 109 1.48 18.66 10.10
N THR A 110 2.61 19.17 9.57
CA THR A 110 2.65 20.39 8.73
C THR A 110 2.66 20.10 7.23
N GLY A 111 2.60 18.84 6.82
CA GLY A 111 2.60 18.46 5.40
C GLY A 111 3.99 18.21 4.81
N GLY A 112 5.05 18.40 5.58
CA GLY A 112 6.44 18.24 5.13
C GLY A 112 6.99 16.81 5.25
N THR A 113 8.31 16.73 5.47
CA THR A 113 9.05 15.47 5.66
C THR A 113 9.78 15.41 7.01
N SER A 114 9.47 16.32 7.92
CA SER A 114 10.01 16.39 9.28
C SER A 114 9.11 15.60 10.22
N TYR A 115 9.15 14.28 10.09
CA TYR A 115 8.26 13.37 10.80
C TYR A 115 8.50 13.42 12.32
N SER A 116 7.45 13.70 13.08
CA SER A 116 7.50 13.83 14.55
C SER A 116 6.58 12.86 15.29
N VAL A 117 5.52 12.38 14.63
CA VAL A 117 4.59 11.40 15.18
C VAL A 117 4.89 10.04 14.54
N THR A 118 5.13 9.01 15.34
CA THR A 118 5.45 7.66 14.84
C THR A 118 4.59 6.60 15.53
N GLY A 119 4.10 5.64 14.75
CA GLY A 119 3.46 4.44 15.27
C GLY A 119 3.83 3.23 14.42
N THR A 120 3.92 2.06 15.06
CA THR A 120 4.16 0.79 14.36
C THR A 120 3.09 -0.21 14.75
N SER A 121 2.45 -0.84 13.77
CA SER A 121 1.46 -1.91 13.99
C SER A 121 1.79 -3.14 13.15
N GLN A 122 1.47 -4.33 13.66
CA GLN A 122 1.65 -5.57 12.90
C GLN A 122 0.53 -5.73 11.87
N LEU A 123 0.88 -6.22 10.68
CA LEU A 123 -0.07 -6.83 9.75
C LEU A 123 -0.37 -8.25 10.23
N LEU A 124 -1.49 -8.43 10.92
CA LEU A 124 -1.96 -9.76 11.37
C LEU A 124 -2.32 -10.68 10.20
N SER A 125 -2.66 -10.08 9.06
CA SER A 125 -2.84 -10.80 7.81
C SER A 125 -2.38 -9.91 6.67
N VAL A 126 -1.65 -10.51 5.74
CA VAL A 126 -1.28 -9.87 4.48
C VAL A 126 -2.48 -9.93 3.54
N PRO A 127 -2.70 -8.93 2.67
CA PRO A 127 -3.75 -9.03 1.66
C PRO A 127 -3.50 -10.26 0.79
N PHE A 128 -4.46 -11.19 0.75
CA PHE A 128 -4.34 -12.49 0.07
C PHE A 128 -3.85 -12.35 -1.37
N ALA A 129 -4.33 -11.32 -2.07
CA ALA A 129 -3.97 -11.08 -3.46
C ALA A 129 -2.50 -10.67 -3.65
N LEU A 130 -1.89 -10.03 -2.65
CA LEU A 130 -0.46 -9.73 -2.65
C LEU A 130 0.35 -10.99 -2.33
N TYR A 131 -0.12 -11.80 -1.38
CA TYR A 131 0.47 -13.10 -1.05
C TYR A 131 0.47 -14.08 -2.22
N ALA A 132 -0.64 -14.17 -2.97
CA ALA A 132 -0.73 -15.04 -4.14
C ALA A 132 0.15 -14.58 -5.32
N ALA A 133 0.64 -13.34 -5.30
CA ALA A 133 1.45 -12.76 -6.36
C ALA A 133 2.96 -12.75 -6.06
N SER A 134 3.36 -13.00 -4.81
CA SER A 134 4.77 -13.14 -4.40
C SER A 134 5.38 -14.48 -4.76
#